data_AF-A0A1G5HWV2-F1
#
_entry.id   AF-A0A1G5HWV2-F1
#
_cell.length_a   1.000
_cell.length_b   1.000
_cell.length_c   1.000
_cell.angle_alpha   90.00
_cell.angle_beta   90.00
_cell.angle_gamma   90.00
#
_symmetry.space_group_name_H-M   'P 1'
#
loop_
_entity.id
_entity.type
_entity.pdbx_description
1 polymer ?
#
loop_
_entity_poly.entity_id
_entity_poly.type
_entity_poly.pdbx_seq_one_letter_code
_entity_poly.pdbx_strand_id
1 'polypeptide(L)'
;MSTYPTLKNLVNAMNGSSSTNNWDMVCSYTTKQLNDFLATAYAKKQLVTEMHFDVQEDDPLTGEPFTVKYDLFLGQPTLKFIAGRSDQANLTMLITKGTYSIYLKGQEKPFKTADFPENKYSVDAYVPLAAVTGDTGKVSSKGDIVTFDDDKTSQSHVILHFANEKGTQFKIMPEPDPSLKAIINPQFVDAVESYFTYHVKEIDYALAQVNNDKASQGSVLLTPKSFVFASEGDGDTGILSLYIQVKESGNPPGNRNPSFQPGTKEMLPIPDGYTASLILGYQLLTTCYITRQLQGEGFTVTYESVPKGIACNVSKDLEVLAKDDSGHWFFGSHYYKGFDINFKDHPIRMQIADGSVSLNWQASADTSWSESSSFGQSSSNQWGGVKVTLSYEQDGGTISLNTTTDEISIASISITPKNIHVGLHNDGCSFWKRLVGCVESHPSFYDNLDDHLVMPKSLTIDLKGLNFLMETNLLAPGETMINFDASAGVKTPMDFLLVGQVNAR
;
A
#
# COMPACT_ATOMS: atom_id res chain seq x y z
N MET A 1 3.53 -8.71 -25.54
CA MET A 1 4.36 -7.77 -24.76
C MET A 1 3.43 -7.03 -23.84
N SER A 2 3.62 -7.16 -22.53
CA SER A 2 2.88 -6.39 -21.54
C SER A 2 3.36 -4.94 -21.60
N THR A 3 2.46 -3.98 -21.64
CA THR A 3 2.80 -2.55 -21.55
C THR A 3 2.29 -2.00 -20.24
N TYR A 4 3.02 -1.06 -19.64
CA TYR A 4 2.55 -0.38 -18.44
C TYR A 4 1.18 0.29 -18.69
N PRO A 5 0.17 0.09 -17.82
CA PRO A 5 -1.10 0.79 -17.94
C PRO A 5 -0.93 2.27 -17.61
N THR A 6 -1.76 3.15 -18.17
CA THR A 6 -1.85 4.51 -17.61
C THR A 6 -2.41 4.45 -16.20
N LEU A 7 -2.08 5.42 -15.33
CA LEU A 7 -2.63 5.50 -13.97
C LEU A 7 -4.17 5.46 -13.98
N LYS A 8 -4.80 6.17 -14.93
CA LYS A 8 -6.26 6.15 -15.10
C LYS A 8 -6.79 4.75 -15.42
N ASN A 9 -6.14 4.02 -16.32
CA ASN A 9 -6.57 2.67 -16.70
C ASN A 9 -6.41 1.67 -15.55
N LEU A 10 -5.32 1.78 -14.79
CA LEU A 10 -5.08 0.98 -13.60
C LEU A 10 -6.14 1.23 -12.52
N VAL A 11 -6.38 2.49 -12.16
CA VAL A 11 -7.42 2.88 -11.19
C VAL A 11 -8.80 2.39 -11.64
N ASN A 12 -9.11 2.51 -12.94
CA ASN A 12 -10.38 2.04 -13.48
C ASN A 12 -10.56 0.52 -13.35
N ALA A 13 -9.50 -0.25 -13.57
CA ALA A 13 -9.53 -1.71 -13.42
C ALA A 13 -9.71 -2.15 -11.96
N MET A 14 -9.19 -1.38 -11.01
CA MET A 14 -9.27 -1.65 -9.57
C MET A 14 -10.63 -1.28 -8.94
N ASN A 15 -11.53 -0.62 -9.66
CA ASN A 15 -12.81 -0.18 -9.09
C ASN A 15 -13.68 -1.35 -8.63
N GLY A 16 -14.24 -1.25 -7.42
CA GLY A 16 -15.27 -2.15 -6.90
C GLY A 16 -14.82 -3.60 -6.65
N SER A 17 -13.52 -3.89 -6.77
CA SER A 17 -12.97 -5.21 -6.46
C SER A 17 -11.62 -5.08 -5.78
N SER A 18 -11.36 -5.95 -4.80
CA SER A 18 -10.03 -6.03 -4.20
C SER A 18 -9.06 -6.69 -5.19
N SER A 19 -7.85 -6.16 -5.22
CA SER A 19 -6.75 -6.50 -6.12
C SER A 19 -5.54 -7.08 -5.37
N THR A 20 -5.57 -7.07 -4.03
CA THR A 20 -4.47 -7.55 -3.18
C THR A 20 -4.43 -9.07 -3.02
N ASN A 21 -5.34 -9.83 -3.64
CA ASN A 21 -5.40 -11.30 -3.53
C ASN A 21 -5.53 -11.78 -2.07
N ASN A 22 -6.35 -11.07 -1.28
CA ASN A 22 -6.57 -11.29 0.16
C ASN A 22 -5.35 -11.02 1.06
N TRP A 23 -4.34 -10.33 0.55
CA TRP A 23 -3.26 -9.77 1.38
C TRP A 23 -3.64 -8.36 1.85
N ASP A 24 -3.05 -7.90 2.94
CA ASP A 24 -3.34 -6.54 3.44
C ASP A 24 -2.67 -5.47 2.58
N MET A 25 -1.48 -5.75 2.04
CA MET A 25 -0.69 -4.79 1.27
C MET A 25 0.00 -5.45 0.07
N VAL A 26 0.19 -4.69 -1.01
CA VAL A 26 1.05 -5.08 -2.14
C VAL A 26 2.02 -3.95 -2.45
N CYS A 27 3.32 -4.23 -2.40
CA CYS A 27 4.36 -3.29 -2.78
C CYS A 27 5.11 -3.81 -4.00
N SER A 28 5.24 -2.98 -5.04
CA SER A 28 5.77 -3.42 -6.34
C SER A 28 6.92 -2.53 -6.82
N TYR A 29 7.91 -3.16 -7.47
CA TYR A 29 9.10 -2.53 -8.01
C TYR A 29 9.37 -2.95 -9.45
N THR A 30 9.72 -1.99 -10.31
CA THR A 30 10.13 -2.29 -11.70
C THR A 30 11.50 -2.98 -11.76
N THR A 31 11.70 -3.85 -12.74
CA THR A 31 13.00 -4.49 -13.02
C THR A 31 14.09 -3.46 -13.29
N LYS A 32 13.78 -2.35 -13.98
CA LYS A 32 14.72 -1.26 -14.19
C LYS A 32 15.30 -0.79 -12.85
N GLN A 33 14.44 -0.53 -11.88
CA GLN A 33 14.87 -0.04 -10.59
C GLN A 33 15.68 -1.09 -9.81
N LEU A 34 15.28 -2.36 -9.85
CA LEU A 34 16.07 -3.45 -9.24
C LEU A 34 17.47 -3.53 -9.87
N ASN A 35 17.58 -3.29 -11.19
CA ASN A 35 18.88 -3.21 -11.87
C ASN A 35 19.70 -2.00 -11.45
N ASP A 36 19.08 -0.85 -11.18
CA ASP A 36 19.77 0.32 -10.64
C ASP A 36 20.35 0.03 -9.23
N PHE A 37 19.68 -0.80 -8.42
CA PHE A 37 20.23 -1.30 -7.15
C PHE A 37 21.41 -2.24 -7.33
N LEU A 38 21.27 -3.24 -8.21
CA LEU A 38 22.36 -4.16 -8.53
C LEU A 38 23.58 -3.41 -9.10
N ALA A 39 23.37 -2.37 -9.90
CA ALA A 39 24.41 -1.48 -10.40
C ALA A 39 25.16 -0.79 -9.26
N THR A 40 24.41 -0.26 -8.29
CA THR A 40 24.96 0.44 -7.13
C THR A 40 25.76 -0.52 -6.24
N ALA A 41 25.23 -1.73 -5.97
CA ALA A 41 25.92 -2.76 -5.20
C ALA A 41 27.20 -3.25 -5.91
N TYR A 42 27.15 -3.42 -7.24
CA TYR A 42 28.31 -3.77 -8.06
C TYR A 42 29.39 -2.68 -8.00
N ALA A 43 29.02 -1.41 -8.14
CA ALA A 43 29.96 -0.29 -8.03
C ALA A 43 30.63 -0.20 -6.65
N LYS A 44 29.90 -0.59 -5.60
CA LYS A 44 30.41 -0.72 -4.21
C LYS A 44 31.23 -2.00 -3.97
N LYS A 45 31.45 -2.83 -5.00
CA LYS A 45 32.13 -4.14 -4.94
C LYS A 45 31.50 -5.11 -3.93
N GLN A 46 30.18 -5.00 -3.75
CA GLN A 46 29.41 -5.92 -2.91
C GLN A 46 28.98 -7.16 -3.71
N LEU A 47 28.93 -7.07 -5.04
CA LEU A 47 28.63 -8.19 -5.93
C LEU A 47 29.91 -8.83 -6.49
N VAL A 48 29.78 -10.05 -7.03
CA VAL A 48 30.87 -10.74 -7.71
C VAL A 48 31.34 -9.89 -8.89
N THR A 49 32.62 -9.57 -8.89
CA THR A 49 33.31 -8.81 -9.95
C THR A 49 34.37 -9.64 -10.64
N GLU A 50 34.85 -10.70 -9.98
CA GLU A 50 35.95 -11.56 -10.42
C GLU A 50 35.60 -13.01 -10.08
N MET A 51 35.94 -13.95 -10.97
CA MET A 51 35.81 -15.38 -10.74
C MET A 51 37.14 -16.07 -11.00
N HIS A 52 37.54 -16.92 -10.06
CA HIS A 52 38.76 -17.72 -10.13
C HIS A 52 38.39 -19.17 -9.87
N PHE A 53 38.61 -20.04 -10.84
CA PHE A 53 38.32 -21.47 -10.72
C PHE A 53 39.16 -22.32 -11.67
N ASP A 54 39.28 -23.59 -11.31
CA ASP A 54 40.06 -24.59 -12.02
C ASP A 54 39.13 -25.67 -12.56
N VAL A 55 39.33 -26.09 -13.80
CA VAL A 55 38.60 -27.18 -14.46
C VAL A 55 39.59 -28.30 -14.79
N GLN A 56 39.29 -29.54 -14.39
CA GLN A 56 40.06 -30.70 -14.81
C GLN A 56 39.45 -31.35 -16.04
N GLU A 57 40.30 -31.67 -17.01
CA GLU A 57 39.92 -32.31 -18.27
C GLU A 57 40.92 -33.40 -18.64
N ASP A 58 40.47 -34.36 -19.45
CA ASP A 58 41.32 -35.40 -20.01
C ASP A 58 41.64 -35.06 -21.47
N ASP A 59 42.92 -35.13 -21.84
CA ASP A 59 43.33 -34.96 -23.24
C ASP A 59 42.72 -36.10 -24.09
N PRO A 60 41.89 -35.80 -25.10
CA PRO A 60 41.21 -36.84 -25.89
C PRO A 60 42.17 -37.70 -26.74
N LEU A 61 43.42 -37.26 -26.94
CA LEU A 61 44.43 -38.00 -27.70
C LEU A 61 45.32 -38.85 -26.79
N THR A 62 45.70 -38.34 -25.61
CA THR A 62 46.67 -39.01 -24.73
C THR A 62 46.03 -39.66 -23.50
N GLY A 63 44.82 -39.25 -23.12
CA GLY A 63 44.13 -39.67 -21.90
C GLY A 63 44.77 -39.14 -20.61
N GLU A 64 45.78 -38.28 -20.70
CA GLU A 64 46.39 -37.66 -19.52
C GLU A 64 45.57 -36.45 -19.07
N PRO A 65 45.36 -36.28 -17.75
CA PRO A 65 44.61 -35.15 -17.24
C PRO A 65 45.43 -33.86 -17.33
N PHE A 66 44.74 -32.76 -17.64
CA PHE A 66 45.26 -31.40 -17.57
C PHE A 66 44.28 -30.52 -16.78
N THR A 67 44.76 -29.36 -16.33
CA THR A 67 43.94 -28.39 -15.58
C THR A 67 43.93 -27.07 -16.32
N VAL A 68 42.73 -26.53 -16.54
CA VAL A 68 42.55 -25.18 -17.06
C VAL A 68 42.15 -24.26 -15.92
N LYS A 69 42.96 -23.24 -15.66
CA LYS A 69 42.66 -22.19 -14.69
C LYS A 69 42.04 -21.00 -15.39
N TYR A 70 40.94 -20.49 -14.85
CA TYR A 70 40.22 -19.35 -15.38
C TYR A 70 40.27 -18.19 -14.39
N ASP A 71 40.60 -17.01 -14.91
CA ASP A 71 40.53 -15.73 -14.20
C ASP A 71 39.63 -14.81 -15.02
N LEU A 72 38.37 -14.65 -14.60
CA LEU A 72 37.35 -13.94 -15.36
C LEU A 72 36.88 -12.69 -14.60
N PHE A 73 36.70 -11.59 -15.32
CA PHE A 73 36.17 -10.34 -14.77
C PHE A 73 34.76 -10.10 -15.29
N LEU A 74 33.80 -10.09 -14.38
CA LEU A 74 32.39 -9.89 -14.68
C LEU A 74 32.06 -8.41 -14.64
N GLY A 75 31.27 -7.97 -15.60
CA GLY A 75 30.64 -6.65 -15.65
C GLY A 75 29.40 -6.59 -14.78
N GLN A 76 28.77 -5.42 -14.79
CA GLN A 76 27.55 -5.17 -14.01
C GLN A 76 26.46 -6.19 -14.34
N PRO A 77 25.86 -6.86 -13.33
CA PRO A 77 24.77 -7.78 -13.55
C PRO A 77 23.49 -7.06 -13.99
N THR A 78 22.70 -7.72 -14.84
CA THR A 78 21.38 -7.25 -15.27
C THR A 78 20.35 -8.36 -15.08
N LEU A 79 19.32 -8.06 -14.28
CA LEU A 79 18.15 -8.88 -14.00
C LEU A 79 17.07 -8.69 -15.06
N LYS A 80 16.41 -9.79 -15.44
CA LYS A 80 15.15 -9.81 -16.20
C LYS A 80 14.21 -10.86 -15.63
N PHE A 81 12.92 -10.51 -15.48
CA PHE A 81 11.89 -11.50 -15.18
C PHE A 81 11.41 -12.19 -16.45
N ILE A 82 10.95 -13.44 -16.29
CA ILE A 82 10.56 -14.30 -17.40
C ILE A 82 9.04 -14.47 -17.37
N ALA A 83 8.38 -14.09 -18.46
CA ALA A 83 6.93 -14.24 -18.59
C ALA A 83 6.47 -15.67 -18.27
N GLY A 84 5.44 -15.80 -17.42
CA GLY A 84 4.89 -17.10 -17.01
C GLY A 84 5.74 -17.88 -16.00
N ARG A 85 6.89 -17.35 -15.56
CA ARG A 85 7.75 -17.96 -14.52
C ARG A 85 7.98 -17.01 -13.36
N SER A 86 6.97 -16.88 -12.51
CA SER A 86 6.98 -15.94 -11.38
C SER A 86 7.97 -16.29 -10.25
N ASP A 87 8.59 -17.47 -10.31
CA ASP A 87 9.61 -17.98 -9.37
C ASP A 87 11.03 -17.88 -9.92
N GLN A 88 11.23 -17.40 -11.14
CA GLN A 88 12.56 -17.37 -11.77
C GLN A 88 12.88 -15.99 -12.31
N ALA A 89 14.18 -15.67 -12.28
CA ALA A 89 14.74 -14.54 -12.99
C ALA A 89 15.94 -14.99 -13.83
N ASN A 90 16.23 -14.26 -14.90
CA ASN A 90 17.50 -14.37 -15.61
C ASN A 90 18.43 -13.26 -15.12
N LEU A 91 19.62 -13.64 -14.65
CA LEU A 91 20.70 -12.71 -14.32
C LEU A 91 21.79 -12.84 -15.39
N THR A 92 22.03 -11.77 -16.13
CA THR A 92 23.07 -11.71 -17.16
C THR A 92 24.28 -10.93 -16.65
N MET A 93 25.48 -11.50 -16.76
CA MET A 93 26.75 -10.87 -16.39
C MET A 93 27.73 -10.93 -17.55
N LEU A 94 28.09 -9.78 -18.13
CA LEU A 94 29.04 -9.72 -19.24
C LEU A 94 30.45 -10.10 -18.77
N ILE A 95 31.16 -10.96 -19.47
CA ILE A 95 32.60 -11.20 -19.24
C ILE A 95 33.35 -10.05 -19.92
N THR A 96 33.81 -9.10 -19.12
CA THR A 96 34.45 -7.87 -19.61
C THR A 96 35.87 -8.14 -20.11
N LYS A 97 36.59 -9.03 -19.41
CA LYS A 97 37.92 -9.51 -19.75
C LYS A 97 38.21 -10.79 -18.97
N GLY A 98 39.29 -11.49 -19.31
CA GLY A 98 39.77 -12.62 -18.52
C GLY A 98 40.95 -13.31 -19.17
N THR A 99 41.47 -14.33 -18.51
CA THR A 99 42.54 -15.20 -19.02
C THR A 99 42.22 -16.65 -18.71
N TYR A 100 42.77 -17.55 -19.51
CA TYR A 100 42.81 -18.97 -19.19
C TYR A 100 44.20 -19.54 -19.36
N SER A 101 44.60 -20.43 -18.44
CA SER A 101 45.93 -21.05 -18.40
C SER A 101 45.83 -22.56 -18.29
N ILE A 102 46.47 -23.29 -19.21
CA ILE A 102 46.46 -24.74 -19.27
C ILE A 102 47.72 -25.29 -18.60
N TYR A 103 47.55 -26.17 -17.62
CA TYR A 103 48.61 -26.85 -16.87
C TYR A 103 48.56 -28.35 -17.15
N LEU A 104 49.68 -28.90 -17.60
CA LEU A 104 49.83 -30.35 -17.73
C LEU A 104 50.15 -30.95 -16.35
N LYS A 105 49.75 -32.21 -16.14
CA LYS A 105 49.98 -32.94 -14.89
C LYS A 105 51.41 -32.82 -14.39
N GLY A 106 51.58 -32.36 -13.14
CA GLY A 106 52.88 -32.24 -12.48
C GLY A 106 53.73 -31.04 -12.91
N GLN A 107 53.21 -30.14 -13.76
CA GLN A 107 53.92 -28.91 -14.14
C GLN A 107 53.45 -27.69 -13.31
N GLU A 108 54.41 -26.90 -12.83
CA GLU A 108 54.12 -25.64 -12.10
C GLU A 108 53.92 -24.43 -13.02
N LYS A 109 54.38 -24.51 -14.28
CA LYS A 109 54.24 -23.44 -15.27
C LYS A 109 53.15 -23.80 -16.29
N PRO A 110 52.35 -22.83 -16.75
CA PRO A 110 51.34 -23.10 -17.76
C PRO A 110 51.99 -23.49 -19.07
N PHE A 111 51.48 -24.56 -19.69
CA PHE A 111 51.82 -24.95 -21.06
C PHE A 111 51.38 -23.89 -22.06
N LYS A 112 50.21 -23.29 -21.81
CA LYS A 112 49.65 -22.21 -22.61
C LYS A 112 48.86 -21.27 -21.72
N THR A 113 49.02 -19.98 -21.95
CA THR A 113 48.15 -18.93 -21.41
C THR A 113 47.62 -18.11 -22.58
N ALA A 114 46.34 -17.77 -22.56
CA ALA A 114 45.72 -16.92 -23.55
C ALA A 114 44.62 -16.06 -22.93
N ASP A 115 44.32 -14.95 -23.59
CA ASP A 115 43.26 -14.04 -23.19
C ASP A 115 41.90 -14.63 -23.52
N PHE A 116 40.95 -14.43 -22.60
CA PHE A 116 39.55 -14.70 -22.83
C PHE A 116 38.94 -13.50 -23.60
N PRO A 117 38.14 -13.71 -24.66
CA PRO A 117 37.66 -12.60 -25.48
C PRO A 117 36.87 -11.56 -24.69
N GLU A 118 37.37 -10.32 -24.73
CA GLU A 118 36.78 -9.20 -24.02
C GLU A 118 35.39 -8.84 -24.58
N ASN A 119 34.43 -8.62 -23.68
CA ASN A 119 33.08 -8.13 -23.98
C ASN A 119 32.32 -8.95 -25.04
N LYS A 120 32.71 -10.21 -25.26
CA LYS A 120 32.11 -11.07 -26.29
C LYS A 120 31.05 -12.02 -25.73
N TYR A 121 31.23 -12.48 -24.49
CA TYR A 121 30.39 -13.50 -23.88
C TYR A 121 29.80 -13.02 -22.55
N SER A 122 28.63 -13.51 -22.19
CA SER A 122 28.00 -13.33 -20.88
C SER A 122 27.74 -14.67 -20.21
N VAL A 123 27.75 -14.64 -18.88
CA VAL A 123 27.18 -15.68 -18.03
C VAL A 123 25.71 -15.34 -17.80
N ASP A 124 24.83 -16.18 -18.31
CA ASP A 124 23.38 -16.08 -18.11
C ASP A 124 22.96 -17.14 -17.09
N ALA A 125 22.40 -16.70 -15.97
CA ALA A 125 21.95 -17.55 -14.87
C ALA A 125 20.43 -17.49 -14.73
N TYR A 126 19.78 -18.63 -14.97
CA TYR A 126 18.34 -18.81 -14.71
C TYR A 126 18.17 -19.28 -13.28
N VAL A 127 17.95 -18.31 -12.39
CA VAL A 127 18.04 -18.49 -10.95
C VAL A 127 16.65 -18.39 -10.31
N PRO A 128 16.29 -19.31 -9.40
CA PRO A 128 15.09 -19.19 -8.61
C PRO A 128 15.11 -17.97 -7.68
N LEU A 129 13.96 -17.34 -7.54
CA LEU A 129 13.69 -16.37 -6.49
C LEU A 129 13.33 -17.11 -5.20
N ALA A 130 13.94 -16.71 -4.10
CA ALA A 130 13.62 -17.22 -2.77
C ALA A 130 13.60 -16.08 -1.75
N ALA A 131 13.07 -16.36 -0.57
CA ALA A 131 13.22 -15.50 0.60
C ALA A 131 14.10 -16.20 1.63
N VAL A 132 15.08 -15.49 2.19
CA VAL A 132 15.94 -15.98 3.27
C VAL A 132 15.74 -15.12 4.52
N THR A 133 15.50 -15.77 5.65
CA THR A 133 15.41 -15.11 6.95
C THR A 133 16.82 -14.82 7.48
N GLY A 134 17.19 -13.55 7.64
CA GLY A 134 18.56 -13.11 7.96
C GLY A 134 19.10 -13.60 9.30
N ASP A 135 18.23 -13.85 10.28
CA ASP A 135 18.57 -14.35 11.62
C ASP A 135 18.76 -15.87 11.68
N THR A 136 18.17 -16.64 10.76
CA THR A 136 18.23 -18.11 10.76
C THR A 136 18.89 -18.72 9.53
N GLY A 137 19.07 -17.93 8.46
CA GLY A 137 19.47 -18.42 7.14
C GLY A 137 18.43 -19.33 6.48
N LYS A 138 17.21 -19.45 7.04
CA LYS A 138 16.18 -20.35 6.50
C LYS A 138 15.68 -19.81 5.16
N VAL A 139 15.80 -20.63 4.12
CA VAL A 139 15.31 -20.32 2.78
C VAL A 139 13.88 -20.82 2.60
N SER A 140 13.04 -19.97 2.00
CA SER A 140 11.65 -20.22 1.64
C SER A 140 11.47 -19.92 0.15
N SER A 141 10.86 -20.83 -0.60
CA SER A 141 10.68 -20.68 -2.05
C SER A 141 9.41 -19.91 -2.39
N LYS A 142 9.20 -19.60 -3.67
CA LYS A 142 7.91 -19.03 -4.11
C LYS A 142 6.74 -19.92 -3.68
N GLY A 143 5.71 -19.29 -3.11
CA GLY A 143 4.51 -19.97 -2.62
C GLY A 143 4.58 -20.34 -1.15
N ASP A 144 5.79 -20.32 -0.57
CA ASP A 144 5.97 -20.45 0.87
C ASP A 144 5.67 -19.12 1.55
N ILE A 145 4.75 -19.17 2.51
CA ILE A 145 4.44 -18.00 3.34
C ILE A 145 5.58 -17.82 4.34
N VAL A 146 6.38 -16.77 4.15
CA VAL A 146 7.41 -16.38 5.11
C VAL A 146 6.71 -15.72 6.28
N THR A 147 6.95 -16.19 7.50
CA THR A 147 6.30 -15.70 8.72
C THR A 147 7.37 -15.16 9.67
N PHE A 148 7.10 -14.01 10.28
CA PHE A 148 7.95 -13.41 11.31
C PHE A 148 7.56 -13.92 12.70
N ASP A 149 8.54 -14.07 13.59
CA ASP A 149 8.29 -14.41 14.99
C ASP A 149 7.72 -13.20 15.73
N ASP A 150 6.64 -13.40 16.49
CA ASP A 150 5.91 -12.34 17.17
C ASP A 150 6.71 -11.68 18.29
N ASP A 151 7.72 -12.38 18.82
CA ASP A 151 8.48 -11.99 20.01
C ASP A 151 9.90 -11.47 19.69
N LYS A 152 10.28 -11.43 18.41
CA LYS A 152 11.61 -11.01 17.97
C LYS A 152 11.58 -10.13 16.73
N THR A 153 12.35 -9.05 16.77
CA THR A 153 12.77 -8.37 15.54
C THR A 153 13.53 -9.38 14.67
N SER A 154 13.09 -9.49 13.42
CA SER A 154 13.68 -10.33 12.40
C SER A 154 13.60 -9.62 11.05
N GLN A 155 14.48 -10.05 10.14
CA GLN A 155 14.61 -9.47 8.81
C GLN A 155 14.62 -10.61 7.80
N SER A 156 13.89 -10.46 6.69
CA SER A 156 13.88 -11.44 5.60
C SER A 156 14.22 -10.76 4.29
N HIS A 157 15.07 -11.37 3.49
CA HIS A 157 15.52 -10.87 2.19
C HIS A 157 14.95 -11.72 1.06
N VAL A 158 14.40 -11.10 0.01
CA VAL A 158 14.14 -11.78 -1.27
C VAL A 158 15.45 -11.79 -2.04
N ILE A 159 15.95 -12.96 -2.43
CA ILE A 159 17.28 -13.19 -3.00
C ILE A 159 17.20 -13.95 -4.33
N LEU A 160 18.31 -13.89 -5.08
CA LEU A 160 18.64 -14.85 -6.13
C LEU A 160 19.28 -16.09 -5.49
N HIS A 161 18.55 -17.21 -5.45
CA HIS A 161 18.94 -18.42 -4.71
C HIS A 161 19.79 -19.36 -5.59
N PHE A 162 21.07 -19.03 -5.72
CA PHE A 162 22.06 -19.81 -6.46
C PHE A 162 22.24 -21.23 -5.88
N ALA A 163 22.27 -21.39 -4.56
CA ALA A 163 22.53 -22.64 -3.84
C ALA A 163 21.28 -23.50 -3.59
N ASN A 164 20.42 -23.64 -4.60
CA ASN A 164 19.14 -24.33 -4.49
C ASN A 164 19.21 -25.83 -4.85
N GLU A 165 18.33 -26.64 -4.26
CA GLU A 165 18.28 -28.10 -4.47
C GLU A 165 18.00 -28.53 -5.92
N LYS A 166 17.35 -27.67 -6.72
CA LYS A 166 17.00 -27.96 -8.12
C LYS A 166 18.12 -27.57 -9.11
N GLY A 167 19.18 -26.94 -8.61
CA GLY A 167 20.26 -26.37 -9.42
C GLY A 167 19.87 -25.04 -10.08
N THR A 168 20.84 -24.16 -10.23
CA THR A 168 20.71 -22.93 -11.04
C THR A 168 21.25 -23.23 -12.43
N GLN A 169 20.48 -22.94 -13.47
CA GLN A 169 20.94 -23.23 -14.83
C GLN A 169 21.81 -22.09 -15.35
N PHE A 170 23.09 -22.36 -15.57
CA PHE A 170 24.03 -21.43 -16.19
C PHE A 170 24.19 -21.70 -17.69
N LYS A 171 24.37 -20.64 -18.46
CA LYS A 171 24.70 -20.68 -19.90
C LYS A 171 25.69 -19.59 -20.25
N ILE A 172 26.48 -19.85 -21.29
CA ILE A 172 27.33 -18.84 -21.92
C ILE A 172 26.66 -18.35 -23.20
N MET A 173 26.50 -17.04 -23.30
CA MET A 173 25.80 -16.39 -24.41
C MET A 173 26.70 -15.33 -25.09
N PRO A 174 26.73 -15.23 -26.43
CA PRO A 174 26.19 -16.21 -27.38
C PRO A 174 26.98 -17.53 -27.32
N GLU A 175 26.52 -18.55 -28.06
CA GLU A 175 27.22 -19.83 -28.14
C GLU A 175 28.70 -19.61 -28.53
N PRO A 176 29.66 -20.22 -27.82
CA PRO A 176 31.08 -20.07 -28.11
C PRO A 176 31.43 -20.44 -29.55
N ASP A 177 32.33 -19.67 -30.16
CA ASP A 177 32.91 -20.03 -31.45
C ASP A 177 33.66 -21.38 -31.37
N PRO A 178 33.84 -22.11 -32.49
CA PRO A 178 34.43 -23.45 -32.46
C PRO A 178 35.81 -23.53 -31.80
N SER A 179 36.61 -22.48 -31.89
CA SER A 179 37.94 -22.42 -31.24
C SER A 179 37.86 -22.35 -29.72
N LEU A 180 36.87 -21.65 -29.17
CA LEU A 180 36.65 -21.55 -27.73
C LEU A 180 35.74 -22.64 -27.17
N LYS A 181 34.91 -23.27 -28.00
CA LYS A 181 34.00 -24.35 -27.57
C LYS A 181 34.72 -25.58 -27.00
N ALA A 182 35.98 -25.81 -27.40
CA ALA A 182 36.83 -26.84 -26.81
C ALA A 182 37.32 -26.48 -25.39
N ILE A 183 37.32 -25.19 -25.03
CA ILE A 183 37.75 -24.66 -23.75
C ILE A 183 36.54 -24.37 -22.84
N ILE A 184 35.49 -23.76 -23.40
CA ILE A 184 34.18 -23.54 -22.79
C ILE A 184 33.31 -24.79 -23.04
N ASN A 185 33.66 -25.86 -22.35
CA ASN A 185 32.97 -27.14 -22.38
C ASN A 185 31.90 -27.23 -21.26
N PRO A 186 31.17 -28.35 -21.12
CA PRO A 186 30.23 -28.52 -20.01
C PRO A 186 30.88 -28.37 -18.63
N GLN A 187 32.11 -28.86 -18.42
CA GLN A 187 32.83 -28.76 -17.15
C GLN A 187 33.14 -27.31 -16.75
N PHE A 188 33.37 -26.41 -17.73
CA PHE A 188 33.47 -24.98 -17.47
C PHE A 188 32.16 -24.42 -16.91
N VAL A 189 31.02 -24.80 -17.50
CA VAL A 189 29.70 -24.36 -17.02
C VAL A 189 29.42 -24.92 -15.62
N ASP A 190 29.76 -26.20 -15.38
CA ASP A 190 29.64 -26.83 -14.06
C ASP A 190 30.53 -26.14 -13.01
N ALA A 191 31.72 -25.66 -13.40
CA ALA A 191 32.61 -24.92 -12.52
C ALA A 191 32.09 -23.50 -12.21
N VAL A 192 31.48 -22.83 -13.19
CA VAL A 192 30.77 -21.55 -12.96
C VAL A 192 29.60 -21.76 -12.00
N GLU A 193 28.78 -22.80 -12.22
CA GLU A 193 27.67 -23.15 -11.32
C GLU A 193 28.17 -23.44 -9.90
N SER A 194 29.24 -24.23 -9.78
CA SER A 194 29.88 -24.51 -8.49
C SER A 194 30.41 -23.24 -7.83
N TYR A 195 30.99 -22.32 -8.60
CA TYR A 195 31.49 -21.05 -8.08
C TYR A 195 30.37 -20.23 -7.42
N PHE A 196 29.26 -20.02 -8.15
CA PHE A 196 28.10 -19.29 -7.61
C PHE A 196 27.44 -20.01 -6.44
N THR A 197 27.43 -21.33 -6.44
CA THR A 197 26.82 -22.13 -5.37
C THR A 197 27.62 -22.05 -4.05
N TYR A 198 28.95 -22.07 -4.13
CA TYR A 198 29.79 -22.24 -2.93
C TYR A 198 30.57 -20.99 -2.50
N HIS A 199 30.78 -20.03 -3.41
CA HIS A 199 31.61 -18.84 -3.13
C HIS A 199 30.84 -17.53 -3.11
N VAL A 200 29.57 -17.52 -3.52
CA VAL A 200 28.75 -16.30 -3.57
C VAL A 200 27.79 -16.28 -2.39
N LYS A 201 27.75 -15.16 -1.68
CA LYS A 201 26.76 -14.92 -0.63
C LYS A 201 25.51 -14.34 -1.28
N GLU A 202 24.43 -15.11 -1.30
CA GLU A 202 23.19 -14.74 -2.01
C GLU A 202 22.53 -13.47 -1.48
N ILE A 203 22.77 -13.15 -0.20
CA ILE A 203 22.29 -11.91 0.42
C ILE A 203 22.90 -10.66 -0.22
N ASP A 204 24.09 -10.77 -0.83
CA ASP A 204 24.68 -9.68 -1.59
C ASP A 204 23.82 -9.36 -2.84
N TYR A 205 23.08 -10.36 -3.35
CA TYR A 205 22.11 -10.25 -4.44
C TYR A 205 20.66 -10.14 -3.93
N ALA A 206 20.44 -9.67 -2.70
CA ALA A 206 19.10 -9.41 -2.21
C ALA A 206 18.40 -8.37 -3.10
N LEU A 207 17.27 -8.77 -3.66
CA LEU A 207 16.37 -7.93 -4.44
C LEU A 207 15.40 -7.18 -3.57
N ALA A 208 15.00 -7.75 -2.42
CA ALA A 208 14.16 -7.02 -1.49
C ALA A 208 14.35 -7.39 -0.01
N GLN A 209 13.80 -6.62 0.93
CA GLN A 209 13.86 -6.89 2.38
C GLN A 209 12.60 -6.51 3.17
N VAL A 210 12.02 -7.42 3.94
CA VAL A 210 10.90 -7.13 4.85
C VAL A 210 11.39 -7.25 6.30
N ASN A 211 11.01 -6.30 7.17
CA ASN A 211 11.33 -6.33 8.61
C ASN A 211 10.06 -6.14 9.46
N ASN A 212 10.10 -6.59 10.72
CA ASN A 212 8.98 -6.44 11.68
C ASN A 212 9.33 -5.52 12.86
N ASP A 213 10.18 -4.52 12.65
CA ASP A 213 10.59 -3.58 13.70
C ASP A 213 9.47 -2.62 14.11
N LYS A 214 9.35 -2.35 15.43
CA LYS A 214 8.33 -1.44 15.96
C LYS A 214 8.77 0.02 15.85
N ALA A 215 7.96 0.87 15.21
CA ALA A 215 8.22 2.31 15.13
C ALA A 215 7.99 3.07 16.45
N SER A 216 8.54 4.29 16.50
CA SER A 216 8.33 5.30 17.56
C SER A 216 6.87 5.77 17.63
N GLN A 217 6.40 6.16 18.83
CA GLN A 217 4.99 6.41 19.14
C GLN A 217 4.30 7.52 18.31
N GLY A 218 3.06 7.29 17.86
CA GLY A 218 2.13 8.34 17.44
C GLY A 218 1.10 7.96 16.35
N SER A 219 1.50 7.11 15.40
CA SER A 219 0.72 6.70 14.22
C SER A 219 0.23 5.25 14.32
N VAL A 220 -0.75 4.88 13.48
CA VAL A 220 -1.13 3.47 13.33
C VAL A 220 0.04 2.75 12.65
N LEU A 221 0.76 1.97 13.46
CA LEU A 221 1.82 1.08 13.00
C LEU A 221 1.15 -0.14 12.37
N LEU A 222 1.37 -0.33 11.08
CA LEU A 222 1.28 -1.66 10.48
C LEU A 222 2.50 -2.45 10.97
N THR A 223 2.51 -3.77 11.08
CA THR A 223 3.69 -4.62 11.36
C THR A 223 3.65 -5.85 10.48
N PRO A 224 4.65 -6.17 9.62
CA PRO A 224 4.59 -7.35 8.78
C PRO A 224 4.61 -8.60 9.64
N LYS A 225 3.59 -9.44 9.45
CA LYS A 225 3.44 -10.75 10.09
C LYS A 225 3.90 -11.86 9.17
N SER A 226 3.55 -11.74 7.89
CA SER A 226 3.98 -12.69 6.87
C SER A 226 3.95 -12.08 5.48
N PHE A 227 4.69 -12.65 4.54
CA PHE A 227 4.64 -12.21 3.15
C PHE A 227 4.90 -13.36 2.16
N VAL A 228 4.55 -13.11 0.90
CA VAL A 228 5.01 -13.86 -0.28
C VAL A 228 5.43 -12.86 -1.36
N PHE A 229 6.09 -13.34 -2.41
CA PHE A 229 6.46 -12.52 -3.55
C PHE A 229 6.03 -13.19 -4.86
N ALA A 230 5.85 -12.37 -5.90
CA ALA A 230 5.62 -12.83 -7.26
C ALA A 230 6.26 -11.85 -8.24
N SER A 231 6.78 -12.38 -9.35
CA SER A 231 7.18 -11.55 -10.48
C SER A 231 6.18 -11.61 -11.63
N GLU A 232 6.02 -10.49 -12.32
CA GLU A 232 5.09 -10.31 -13.44
C GLU A 232 5.76 -9.53 -14.58
N GLY A 233 5.15 -9.55 -15.76
CA GLY A 233 5.70 -8.89 -16.95
C GLY A 233 6.82 -9.68 -17.62
N ASP A 234 7.52 -9.02 -18.53
CA ASP A 234 8.61 -9.61 -19.32
C ASP A 234 9.70 -8.58 -19.59
N GLY A 235 10.97 -9.01 -19.50
CA GLY A 235 12.13 -8.17 -19.78
C GLY A 235 12.08 -6.84 -19.04
N ASP A 236 12.05 -5.74 -19.80
CA ASP A 236 12.12 -4.37 -19.28
C ASP A 236 10.82 -3.91 -18.59
N THR A 237 9.72 -4.64 -18.79
CA THR A 237 8.42 -4.39 -18.13
C THR A 237 8.20 -5.28 -16.91
N GLY A 238 9.23 -6.05 -16.54
CA GLY A 238 9.19 -6.92 -15.38
C GLY A 238 8.94 -6.13 -14.08
N ILE A 239 8.20 -6.76 -13.16
CA ILE A 239 7.88 -6.23 -11.84
C ILE A 239 8.08 -7.32 -10.80
N LEU A 240 8.66 -6.97 -9.66
CA LEU A 240 8.63 -7.77 -8.44
C LEU A 240 7.58 -7.18 -7.49
N SER A 241 6.61 -7.98 -7.07
CA SER A 241 5.57 -7.61 -6.12
C SER A 241 5.72 -8.41 -4.82
N LEU A 242 5.69 -7.71 -3.70
CA LEU A 242 5.65 -8.26 -2.35
C LEU A 242 4.22 -8.13 -1.81
N TYR A 243 3.63 -9.25 -1.44
CA TYR A 243 2.29 -9.34 -0.87
C TYR A 243 2.44 -9.57 0.63
N ILE A 244 2.01 -8.60 1.43
CA ILE A 244 2.33 -8.51 2.86
C ILE A 244 1.04 -8.58 3.67
N GLN A 245 1.08 -9.40 4.71
CA GLN A 245 0.06 -9.53 5.74
C GLN A 245 0.58 -8.83 6.99
N VAL A 246 -0.23 -7.97 7.61
CA VAL A 246 0.17 -7.25 8.81
C VAL A 246 -0.42 -7.88 10.07
N LYS A 247 0.23 -7.68 11.21
CA LYS A 247 -0.21 -8.23 12.50
C LYS A 247 -1.52 -7.60 12.95
N GLU A 248 -1.66 -6.31 12.72
CA GLU A 248 -2.75 -5.47 13.17
C GLU A 248 -4.07 -5.82 12.48
N SER A 249 -4.06 -6.45 11.31
CA SER A 249 -5.31 -6.90 10.69
C SER A 249 -5.94 -8.08 11.38
N GLY A 250 -5.13 -8.96 12.00
CA GLY A 250 -5.61 -10.25 12.49
C GLY A 250 -6.11 -11.16 11.37
N ASN A 251 -5.99 -10.75 10.10
CA ASN A 251 -6.38 -11.52 8.94
C ASN A 251 -5.39 -12.69 8.72
N PRO A 252 -5.86 -13.81 8.17
CA PRO A 252 -4.97 -14.89 7.74
C PRO A 252 -4.18 -14.46 6.51
N PRO A 253 -3.03 -15.11 6.20
CA PRO A 253 -2.31 -14.87 4.96
C PRO A 253 -3.21 -15.09 3.72
N GLY A 254 -2.98 -14.28 2.69
CA GLY A 254 -3.73 -14.32 1.44
C GLY A 254 -3.36 -15.50 0.52
N ASN A 255 -3.60 -15.33 -0.78
CA ASN A 255 -3.25 -16.35 -1.78
C ASN A 255 -1.74 -16.62 -1.81
N ARG A 256 -1.33 -17.88 -1.73
CA ARG A 256 0.08 -18.32 -1.79
C ARG A 256 0.74 -18.06 -3.14
N ASN A 257 -0.03 -18.09 -4.22
CA ASN A 257 0.44 -17.79 -5.57
C ASN A 257 -0.29 -16.55 -6.09
N PRO A 258 -0.03 -15.38 -5.50
CA PRO A 258 -0.76 -14.18 -5.87
C PRO A 258 -0.35 -13.71 -7.26
N SER A 259 -1.27 -13.02 -7.91
CA SER A 259 -1.02 -12.27 -9.15
C SER A 259 -1.92 -11.05 -9.20
N PHE A 260 -1.44 -9.96 -9.76
CA PHE A 260 -2.18 -8.72 -9.83
C PHE A 260 -3.22 -8.78 -10.96
N GLN A 261 -4.47 -9.04 -10.56
CA GLN A 261 -5.59 -9.26 -11.46
C GLN A 261 -6.81 -8.42 -11.10
N PRO A 262 -6.70 -7.07 -11.10
CA PRO A 262 -7.84 -6.21 -10.78
C PRO A 262 -9.00 -6.49 -11.74
N GLY A 263 -10.21 -6.70 -11.20
CA GLY A 263 -11.38 -7.08 -12.00
C GLY A 263 -11.18 -8.35 -12.84
N THR A 264 -10.42 -9.32 -12.32
CA THR A 264 -10.05 -10.60 -12.96
C THR A 264 -9.23 -10.47 -14.25
N LYS A 265 -8.60 -9.32 -14.47
CA LYS A 265 -7.75 -9.06 -15.64
C LYS A 265 -6.30 -8.88 -15.21
N GLU A 266 -5.40 -9.72 -15.71
CA GLU A 266 -3.96 -9.53 -15.53
C GLU A 266 -3.52 -8.15 -16.04
N MET A 267 -2.79 -7.45 -15.18
CA MET A 267 -2.26 -6.12 -15.44
C MET A 267 -0.97 -5.94 -14.63
N LEU A 268 -0.15 -4.96 -15.01
CA LEU A 268 0.99 -4.56 -14.18
C LEU A 268 0.51 -3.61 -13.06
N PRO A 269 0.89 -3.83 -11.78
CA PRO A 269 0.47 -2.98 -10.65
C PRO A 269 1.09 -1.59 -10.64
N ILE A 270 2.12 -1.35 -11.47
CA ILE A 270 2.78 -0.06 -11.60
C ILE A 270 2.30 0.59 -12.91
N PRO A 271 1.80 1.84 -12.88
CA PRO A 271 1.43 2.54 -14.10
C PRO A 271 2.62 3.20 -14.80
N ASP A 272 2.43 3.54 -16.07
CA ASP A 272 3.40 4.24 -16.90
C ASP A 272 3.81 5.58 -16.25
N GLY A 273 5.10 5.89 -16.34
CA GLY A 273 5.72 7.04 -15.69
C GLY A 273 6.17 6.83 -14.24
N TYR A 274 5.94 5.66 -13.63
CA TYR A 274 6.33 5.35 -12.25
C TYR A 274 7.22 4.11 -12.16
N THR A 275 8.01 3.99 -11.08
CA THR A 275 8.89 2.83 -10.85
C THR A 275 8.47 1.98 -9.66
N ALA A 276 7.50 2.44 -8.86
CA ALA A 276 6.93 1.71 -7.75
C ALA A 276 5.46 2.05 -7.49
N SER A 277 4.77 1.13 -6.83
CA SER A 277 3.41 1.30 -6.33
C SER A 277 3.23 0.64 -4.96
N LEU A 278 2.32 1.19 -4.15
CA LEU A 278 1.85 0.58 -2.91
C LEU A 278 0.32 0.52 -2.95
N ILE A 279 -0.22 -0.67 -2.69
CA ILE A 279 -1.65 -0.93 -2.64
C ILE A 279 -2.02 -1.37 -1.23
N LEU A 280 -2.94 -0.66 -0.59
CA LEU A 280 -3.47 -0.95 0.74
C LEU A 280 -4.87 -1.55 0.61
N GLY A 281 -5.05 -2.77 1.11
CA GLY A 281 -6.30 -3.51 1.00
C GLY A 281 -7.46 -2.82 1.72
N TYR A 282 -8.66 -2.91 1.14
CA TYR A 282 -9.88 -2.38 1.75
C TYR A 282 -10.07 -2.82 3.21
N GLN A 283 -9.89 -4.12 3.50
CA GLN A 283 -10.08 -4.65 4.85
C GLN A 283 -9.07 -4.11 5.87
N LEU A 284 -7.82 -3.87 5.46
CA LEU A 284 -6.80 -3.23 6.28
C LEU A 284 -7.26 -1.82 6.67
N LEU A 285 -7.69 -1.04 5.67
CA LEU A 285 -8.12 0.35 5.87
C LEU A 285 -9.38 0.44 6.73
N THR A 286 -10.40 -0.39 6.47
CA THR A 286 -11.63 -0.35 7.26
C THR A 286 -11.41 -0.89 8.66
N THR A 287 -10.73 -2.02 8.82
CA THR A 287 -10.69 -2.74 10.11
C THR A 287 -9.58 -2.21 11.01
N CYS A 288 -8.37 -2.03 10.49
CA CYS A 288 -7.19 -1.70 11.28
C CYS A 288 -7.04 -0.19 11.49
N TYR A 289 -7.43 0.59 10.49
CA TYR A 289 -7.22 2.03 10.49
C TYR A 289 -8.49 2.77 10.91
N ILE A 290 -9.52 2.81 10.06
CA ILE A 290 -10.72 3.63 10.30
C ILE A 290 -11.49 3.17 11.54
N THR A 291 -11.88 1.90 11.60
CA THR A 291 -12.71 1.40 12.71
C THR A 291 -12.00 1.54 14.05
N ARG A 292 -10.72 1.16 14.14
CA ARG A 292 -9.98 1.23 15.41
C ARG A 292 -9.81 2.64 15.92
N GLN A 293 -9.50 3.59 15.04
CA GLN A 293 -9.33 4.98 15.46
C GLN A 293 -10.66 5.59 15.92
N LEU A 294 -11.72 5.42 15.12
CA LEU A 294 -13.05 5.92 15.47
C LEU A 294 -13.59 5.26 16.76
N GLN A 295 -13.43 3.95 16.93
CA GLN A 295 -13.83 3.27 18.17
C GLN A 295 -13.00 3.72 19.38
N GLY A 296 -11.71 4.00 19.18
CA GLY A 296 -10.84 4.58 20.21
C GLY A 296 -11.33 5.95 20.71
N GLU A 297 -12.07 6.68 19.87
CA GLU A 297 -12.72 7.95 20.21
C GLU A 297 -14.17 7.81 20.70
N GLY A 298 -14.66 6.57 20.84
CA GLY A 298 -16.00 6.25 21.32
C GLY A 298 -17.09 6.28 20.24
N PHE A 299 -16.73 6.25 18.96
CA PHE A 299 -17.70 6.11 17.86
C PHE A 299 -18.05 4.65 17.59
N THR A 300 -19.26 4.44 17.07
CA THR A 300 -19.66 3.18 16.42
C THR A 300 -19.65 3.39 14.92
N VAL A 301 -19.14 2.40 14.17
CA VAL A 301 -18.94 2.49 12.72
C VAL A 301 -19.69 1.34 12.04
N THR A 302 -20.49 1.66 11.02
CA THR A 302 -21.12 0.65 10.15
C THR A 302 -20.82 0.97 8.68
N TYR A 303 -20.41 -0.03 7.91
CA TYR A 303 -19.97 0.16 6.52
C TYR A 303 -21.11 0.00 5.52
N GLU A 304 -21.08 0.83 4.47
CA GLU A 304 -21.96 0.75 3.31
C GLU A 304 -21.19 0.18 2.12
N SER A 305 -21.86 -0.65 1.31
CA SER A 305 -21.28 -1.07 0.03
C SER A 305 -21.33 0.08 -0.96
N VAL A 306 -20.16 0.48 -1.46
CA VAL A 306 -20.01 1.51 -2.48
C VAL A 306 -19.16 0.99 -3.64
N PRO A 307 -19.42 1.46 -4.87
CA PRO A 307 -18.66 1.02 -6.04
C PRO A 307 -17.19 1.48 -6.02
N LYS A 308 -16.87 2.52 -5.23
CA LYS A 308 -15.52 3.07 -5.08
C LYS A 308 -15.28 3.56 -3.66
N GLY A 309 -14.04 3.38 -3.22
CA GLY A 309 -13.56 3.90 -1.94
C GLY A 309 -14.23 3.24 -0.74
N ILE A 310 -14.45 4.02 0.31
CA ILE A 310 -15.02 3.55 1.58
C ILE A 310 -16.18 4.48 1.94
N ALA A 311 -17.31 3.92 2.37
CA ALA A 311 -18.39 4.67 2.98
C ALA A 311 -18.83 4.00 4.28
N CYS A 312 -19.03 4.82 5.31
CA CYS A 312 -19.50 4.33 6.59
C CYS A 312 -20.34 5.38 7.32
N ASN A 313 -21.26 4.88 8.13
CA ASN A 313 -22.01 5.66 9.10
C ASN A 313 -21.29 5.63 10.44
N VAL A 314 -21.04 6.81 10.99
CA VAL A 314 -20.29 7.05 12.21
C VAL A 314 -21.26 7.65 13.23
N SER A 315 -21.53 6.92 14.30
CA SER A 315 -22.45 7.33 15.36
C SER A 315 -21.76 7.48 16.71
N LYS A 316 -22.27 8.40 17.54
CA LYS A 316 -21.77 8.65 18.89
C LYS A 316 -22.92 9.07 19.78
N ASP A 317 -22.90 8.65 21.04
CA ASP A 317 -23.86 9.14 22.04
C ASP A 317 -23.52 10.58 22.42
N LEU A 318 -24.06 11.51 21.64
CA LEU A 318 -23.83 12.94 21.76
C LEU A 318 -25.04 13.68 21.20
N GLU A 319 -25.50 14.70 21.92
CA GLU A 319 -26.72 15.41 21.60
C GLU A 319 -26.43 16.83 21.11
N VAL A 320 -27.23 17.26 20.14
CA VAL A 320 -27.47 18.67 19.81
C VAL A 320 -28.82 19.05 20.38
N LEU A 321 -28.84 20.13 21.17
CA LEU A 321 -29.98 20.49 22.00
C LEU A 321 -30.40 21.92 21.68
N ALA A 322 -31.68 22.15 21.42
CA ALA A 322 -32.30 23.45 21.60
C ALA A 322 -33.17 23.35 22.86
N LYS A 323 -32.92 24.19 23.87
CA LYS A 323 -33.69 24.14 25.11
C LYS A 323 -35.08 24.75 24.90
N ASP A 324 -36.05 24.26 25.68
CA ASP A 324 -37.31 24.94 25.87
C ASP A 324 -37.06 26.39 26.29
N ASP A 325 -37.85 27.32 25.75
CA ASP A 325 -37.89 28.70 26.19
C ASP A 325 -39.31 29.08 26.57
N SER A 326 -39.45 29.78 27.69
CA SER A 326 -40.75 30.22 28.17
C SER A 326 -40.60 31.50 28.96
N GLY A 327 -41.57 32.39 28.81
CA GLY A 327 -41.48 33.69 29.43
C GLY A 327 -42.83 34.37 29.57
N HIS A 328 -42.81 35.43 30.35
CA HIS A 328 -43.94 36.33 30.54
C HIS A 328 -43.48 37.75 30.23
N TRP A 329 -44.31 38.48 29.48
CA TRP A 329 -44.21 39.92 29.37
C TRP A 329 -45.49 40.56 29.90
N PHE A 330 -45.49 41.88 30.02
CA PHE A 330 -46.57 42.64 30.65
C PHE A 330 -47.99 42.33 30.09
N PHE A 331 -48.07 41.86 28.85
CA PHE A 331 -49.32 41.56 28.15
C PHE A 331 -49.38 40.13 27.60
N GLY A 332 -48.60 39.17 28.11
CA GLY A 332 -48.64 37.83 27.55
C GLY A 332 -47.60 36.84 28.05
N SER A 333 -47.60 35.67 27.42
CA SER A 333 -46.66 34.59 27.68
C SER A 333 -46.33 33.83 26.41
N HIS A 334 -45.13 33.26 26.35
CA HIS A 334 -44.72 32.36 25.28
C HIS A 334 -44.21 31.04 25.86
N TYR A 335 -44.33 30.00 25.06
CA TYR A 335 -43.70 28.71 25.27
C TYR A 335 -43.23 28.17 23.92
N TYR A 336 -41.93 27.89 23.81
CA TYR A 336 -41.28 27.25 22.68
C TYR A 336 -40.73 25.93 23.16
N LYS A 337 -41.18 24.83 22.54
CA LYS A 337 -40.71 23.49 22.87
C LYS A 337 -39.32 23.29 22.26
N GLY A 338 -38.36 22.90 23.09
CA GLY A 338 -37.04 22.50 22.64
C GLY A 338 -37.06 21.15 21.93
N PHE A 339 -35.87 20.71 21.54
CA PHE A 339 -35.64 19.38 20.98
C PHE A 339 -34.23 18.92 21.29
N ASP A 340 -34.06 17.61 21.28
CA ASP A 340 -32.80 16.90 21.35
C ASP A 340 -32.65 16.00 20.13
N ILE A 341 -31.48 16.06 19.49
CA ILE A 341 -31.12 15.17 18.40
C ILE A 341 -29.79 14.50 18.76
N ASN A 342 -29.80 13.17 18.80
CA ASN A 342 -28.61 12.40 19.14
C ASN A 342 -27.92 11.86 17.87
N PHE A 343 -26.60 12.03 17.78
CA PHE A 343 -25.75 11.48 16.71
C PHE A 343 -25.75 9.95 16.69
N LYS A 344 -26.26 9.30 17.73
CA LYS A 344 -26.49 7.87 17.81
C LYS A 344 -27.61 7.41 16.88
N ASP A 345 -28.70 8.17 16.86
CA ASP A 345 -29.91 7.86 16.08
C ASP A 345 -29.84 8.43 14.66
N HIS A 346 -29.04 9.49 14.49
CA HIS A 346 -28.75 10.13 13.22
C HIS A 346 -27.23 10.11 12.96
N PRO A 347 -26.67 9.00 12.43
CA PRO A 347 -25.24 8.88 12.21
C PRO A 347 -24.72 9.85 11.13
N ILE A 348 -23.45 10.21 11.24
CA ILE A 348 -22.73 10.97 10.21
C ILE A 348 -22.31 10.00 9.12
N ARG A 349 -22.64 10.31 7.87
CA ARG A 349 -22.14 9.57 6.73
C ARG A 349 -20.77 10.10 6.34
N MET A 350 -19.73 9.28 6.52
CA MET A 350 -18.38 9.53 6.04
C MET A 350 -18.13 8.76 4.75
N GLN A 351 -17.60 9.43 3.74
CA GLN A 351 -17.19 8.81 2.48
C GLN A 351 -15.78 9.23 2.08
N ILE A 352 -14.91 8.23 1.86
CA ILE A 352 -13.57 8.38 1.32
C ILE A 352 -13.58 7.91 -0.13
N ALA A 353 -13.52 8.84 -1.08
CA ALA A 353 -13.56 8.55 -2.51
C ALA A 353 -12.72 9.58 -3.28
N ASP A 354 -12.17 9.15 -4.42
CA ASP A 354 -11.34 9.98 -5.29
C ASP A 354 -10.21 10.74 -4.54
N GLY A 355 -9.58 10.06 -3.57
CA GLY A 355 -8.48 10.63 -2.78
C GLY A 355 -8.91 11.71 -1.78
N SER A 356 -10.19 11.82 -1.44
CA SER A 356 -10.70 12.80 -0.50
C SER A 356 -11.76 12.22 0.44
N VAL A 357 -11.96 12.87 1.59
CA VAL A 357 -12.98 12.56 2.59
C VAL A 357 -14.09 13.60 2.52
N SER A 358 -15.33 13.16 2.63
CA SER A 358 -16.52 13.99 2.79
C SER A 358 -17.34 13.50 3.98
N LEU A 359 -17.92 14.45 4.70
CA LEU A 359 -18.87 14.20 5.78
C LEU A 359 -20.21 14.86 5.44
N ASN A 360 -21.29 14.10 5.61
CA ASN A 360 -22.65 14.60 5.52
C ASN A 360 -23.45 14.12 6.72
N TRP A 361 -24.22 15.02 7.31
CA TRP A 361 -25.16 14.68 8.37
C TRP A 361 -26.46 15.44 8.20
N GLN A 362 -27.58 14.76 8.46
CA GLN A 362 -28.90 15.36 8.44
C GLN A 362 -29.79 14.70 9.49
N ALA A 363 -30.53 15.52 10.23
CA ALA A 363 -31.51 15.07 11.20
C ALA A 363 -32.72 16.00 11.20
N SER A 364 -33.84 15.55 11.74
CA SER A 364 -35.03 16.38 11.88
C SER A 364 -35.76 16.12 13.18
N ALA A 365 -36.28 17.17 13.79
CA ALA A 365 -37.10 17.10 14.99
C ALA A 365 -38.38 17.94 14.81
N ASP A 366 -39.47 17.48 15.41
CA ASP A 366 -40.72 18.21 15.46
C ASP A 366 -40.82 19.01 16.77
N THR A 367 -40.99 20.32 16.64
CA THR A 367 -41.18 21.27 17.76
C THR A 367 -42.53 21.97 17.63
N SER A 368 -42.95 22.63 18.70
CA SER A 368 -44.20 23.34 18.79
C SER A 368 -44.03 24.61 19.61
N TRP A 369 -44.83 25.62 19.30
CA TRP A 369 -44.86 26.86 20.05
C TRP A 369 -46.29 27.27 20.41
N SER A 370 -46.39 28.12 21.43
CA SER A 370 -47.61 28.82 21.77
C SER A 370 -47.31 30.21 22.33
N GLU A 371 -48.10 31.19 21.95
CA GLU A 371 -48.08 32.54 22.48
C GLU A 371 -49.49 32.92 22.93
N SER A 372 -49.58 33.48 24.13
CA SER A 372 -50.80 34.12 24.61
C SER A 372 -50.53 35.61 24.76
N SER A 373 -51.45 36.44 24.27
CA SER A 373 -51.41 37.87 24.51
C SER A 373 -52.76 38.37 25.00
N SER A 374 -52.75 39.19 26.04
CA SER A 374 -53.93 39.83 26.62
C SER A 374 -53.73 41.34 26.66
N PHE A 375 -54.55 42.05 25.88
CA PHE A 375 -54.60 43.52 25.90
C PHE A 375 -56.06 43.96 26.03
N GLY A 376 -56.41 44.61 27.15
CA GLY A 376 -57.80 44.97 27.46
C GLY A 376 -58.67 43.73 27.72
N GLN A 377 -59.85 43.65 27.07
CA GLN A 377 -60.77 42.50 27.18
C GLN A 377 -60.53 41.41 26.12
N SER A 378 -59.57 41.60 25.22
CA SER A 378 -59.23 40.62 24.18
C SER A 378 -58.01 39.79 24.58
N SER A 379 -58.17 38.46 24.54
CA SER A 379 -57.07 37.50 24.57
C SER A 379 -56.95 36.81 23.21
N SER A 380 -55.72 36.63 22.74
CA SER A 380 -55.41 35.77 21.60
C SER A 380 -54.43 34.71 22.05
N ASN A 381 -54.74 33.45 21.72
CA ASN A 381 -53.84 32.32 21.88
C ASN A 381 -53.48 31.84 20.49
N GLN A 382 -52.20 31.93 20.15
CA GLN A 382 -51.65 31.40 18.91
C GLN A 382 -50.77 30.20 19.23
N TRP A 383 -50.74 29.24 18.34
CA TRP A 383 -49.87 28.07 18.45
C TRP A 383 -49.55 27.52 17.07
N GLY A 384 -48.49 26.72 16.98
CA GLY A 384 -48.10 26.11 15.72
C GLY A 384 -47.08 24.99 15.93
N GLY A 385 -46.91 24.18 14.89
CA GLY A 385 -45.87 23.15 14.80
C GLY A 385 -44.80 23.58 13.80
N VAL A 386 -43.55 23.26 14.10
CA VAL A 386 -42.41 23.55 13.22
C VAL A 386 -41.57 22.28 13.16
N LYS A 387 -41.30 21.80 11.96
CA LYS A 387 -40.29 20.78 11.72
C LYS A 387 -38.94 21.45 11.49
N VAL A 388 -38.01 21.18 12.39
CA VAL A 388 -36.62 21.65 12.30
C VAL A 388 -35.81 20.57 11.62
N THR A 389 -35.04 20.95 10.60
CA THR A 389 -34.04 20.09 9.96
C THR A 389 -32.66 20.65 10.26
N LEU A 390 -31.81 19.84 10.85
CA LEU A 390 -30.41 20.15 11.04
C LEU A 390 -29.61 19.45 9.96
N SER A 391 -28.64 20.15 9.38
CA SER A 391 -27.72 19.56 8.41
C SER A 391 -26.31 20.08 8.60
N TYR A 392 -25.34 19.22 8.35
CA TYR A 392 -23.93 19.58 8.28
C TYR A 392 -23.38 19.07 6.95
N GLU A 393 -22.78 19.99 6.21
CA GLU A 393 -21.95 19.69 5.06
C GLU A 393 -20.57 20.29 5.33
N GLN A 394 -19.54 19.53 5.03
CA GLN A 394 -18.18 19.93 5.29
C GLN A 394 -17.80 21.18 4.47
N ASP A 395 -17.22 22.19 5.13
CA ASP A 395 -16.75 23.41 4.46
C ASP A 395 -15.77 23.07 3.32
N GLY A 396 -16.07 23.52 2.10
CA GLY A 396 -15.28 23.20 0.90
C GLY A 396 -15.60 21.83 0.26
N GLY A 397 -16.60 21.11 0.78
CA GLY A 397 -17.15 19.87 0.23
C GLY A 397 -16.33 18.61 0.53
N THR A 398 -15.00 18.67 0.35
CA THR A 398 -14.11 17.52 0.61
C THR A 398 -12.77 17.95 1.21
N ILE A 399 -12.12 17.03 1.95
CA ILE A 399 -10.75 17.16 2.47
C ILE A 399 -9.89 16.14 1.74
N SER A 400 -8.86 16.59 1.03
CA SER A 400 -7.94 15.69 0.36
C SER A 400 -7.14 14.86 1.37
N LEU A 401 -6.92 13.59 1.03
CA LEU A 401 -5.96 12.73 1.71
C LEU A 401 -4.55 13.26 1.40
N ASN A 402 -3.77 13.52 2.43
CA ASN A 402 -2.37 13.92 2.26
C ASN A 402 -1.49 12.68 2.26
N THR A 403 -0.47 12.69 1.41
CA THR A 403 0.57 11.67 1.38
C THR A 403 1.91 12.33 1.59
N THR A 404 2.59 11.98 2.67
CA THR A 404 4.03 12.23 2.77
C THR A 404 4.78 11.05 2.16
N THR A 405 6.10 11.05 2.33
CA THR A 405 6.91 9.91 1.96
C THR A 405 6.43 8.64 2.63
N ASP A 406 5.90 8.70 3.85
CA ASP A 406 5.77 7.59 4.78
C ASP A 406 4.39 7.45 5.47
N GLU A 407 3.50 8.42 5.27
CA GLU A 407 2.21 8.50 5.97
C GLU A 407 1.07 8.92 5.04
N ILE A 408 -0.10 8.28 5.19
CA ILE A 408 -1.37 8.82 4.71
C ILE A 408 -2.03 9.52 5.88
N SER A 409 -2.31 10.82 5.78
CA SER A 409 -2.96 11.57 6.84
C SER A 409 -4.20 12.32 6.35
N ILE A 410 -5.11 12.56 7.28
CA ILE A 410 -6.37 13.27 7.07
C ILE A 410 -6.40 14.39 8.09
N ALA A 411 -6.76 15.60 7.67
CA ALA A 411 -6.95 16.69 8.61
C ALA A 411 -8.12 16.36 9.57
N SER A 412 -7.94 16.64 10.86
CA SER A 412 -9.00 16.48 11.86
C SER A 412 -10.20 17.35 11.50
N ILE A 413 -11.40 16.78 11.62
CA ILE A 413 -12.66 17.45 11.29
C ILE A 413 -13.43 17.69 12.58
N SER A 414 -13.84 18.94 12.82
CA SER A 414 -14.62 19.30 14.01
C SER A 414 -15.98 19.86 13.62
N ILE A 415 -17.04 19.23 14.13
CA ILE A 415 -18.42 19.68 13.99
C ILE A 415 -18.77 20.45 15.26
N THR A 416 -19.17 21.71 15.06
CA THR A 416 -19.63 22.62 16.11
C THR A 416 -21.02 23.17 15.75
N PRO A 417 -21.80 23.70 16.71
CA PRO A 417 -23.10 24.30 16.43
C PRO A 417 -23.08 25.33 15.30
N LYS A 418 -22.00 26.11 15.19
CA LYS A 418 -21.83 27.14 14.16
C LYS A 418 -21.73 26.60 12.74
N ASN A 419 -21.40 25.33 12.57
CA ASN A 419 -21.30 24.68 11.27
C ASN A 419 -22.59 23.92 10.90
N ILE A 420 -23.60 23.92 11.76
CA ILE A 420 -24.87 23.24 11.50
C ILE A 420 -25.84 24.24 10.87
N HIS A 421 -26.35 23.89 9.70
CA HIS A 421 -27.40 24.64 9.02
C HIS A 421 -28.78 24.22 9.53
N VAL A 422 -29.57 25.21 9.93
CA VAL A 422 -30.95 25.04 10.38
C VAL A 422 -31.91 25.33 9.23
N GLY A 423 -32.72 24.35 8.86
CA GLY A 423 -33.86 24.49 7.97
C GLY A 423 -35.16 24.42 8.78
N LEU A 424 -36.12 25.28 8.44
CA LEU A 424 -37.42 25.34 9.11
C LEU A 424 -38.54 25.04 8.11
N HIS A 425 -39.48 24.19 8.54
CA HIS A 425 -40.71 23.94 7.79
C HIS A 425 -41.90 24.03 8.73
N ASN A 426 -42.82 24.96 8.45
CA ASN A 426 -44.03 25.13 9.26
C ASN A 426 -45.04 24.03 8.96
N ASP A 427 -45.64 23.48 10.01
CA ASP A 427 -46.75 22.55 9.86
C ASP A 427 -47.98 23.25 9.30
N GLY A 428 -48.68 22.56 8.40
CA GLY A 428 -49.94 23.04 7.87
C GLY A 428 -51.04 23.09 8.94
N CYS A 429 -51.81 24.18 8.97
CA CYS A 429 -52.97 24.33 9.84
C CYS A 429 -54.24 24.09 9.02
N SER A 430 -54.97 23.02 9.34
CA SER A 430 -56.31 22.81 8.77
C SER A 430 -57.26 23.96 9.15
N PHE A 431 -58.31 24.17 8.35
CA PHE A 431 -59.29 25.25 8.59
C PHE A 431 -59.80 25.30 10.03
N TRP A 432 -60.17 24.14 10.60
CA TRP A 432 -60.66 24.06 11.98
C TRP A 432 -59.58 24.40 13.02
N LYS A 433 -58.32 24.03 12.78
CA LYS A 433 -57.20 24.39 13.67
C LYS A 433 -56.94 25.90 13.65
N ARG A 434 -57.08 26.56 12.49
CA ARG A 434 -56.91 28.02 12.38
C ARG A 434 -57.94 28.78 13.22
N LEU A 435 -59.18 28.30 13.29
CA LEU A 435 -60.24 28.89 14.12
C LEU A 435 -59.96 28.83 15.62
N VAL A 436 -59.11 27.89 16.07
CA VAL A 436 -58.72 27.72 17.48
C VAL A 436 -57.30 28.19 17.76
N GLY A 437 -56.71 29.02 16.87
CA GLY A 437 -55.43 29.69 17.10
C GLY A 437 -54.21 29.09 16.41
N CYS A 438 -54.34 28.05 15.58
CA CYS A 438 -53.20 27.52 14.82
C CYS A 438 -52.73 28.50 13.74
N VAL A 439 -51.43 28.75 13.66
CA VAL A 439 -50.80 29.64 12.66
C VAL A 439 -49.73 28.89 11.86
N GLU A 440 -49.67 29.13 10.55
CA GLU A 440 -48.72 28.48 9.61
C GLU A 440 -47.37 29.24 9.49
N SER A 441 -47.13 30.20 10.36
CA SER A 441 -45.87 30.94 10.49
C SER A 441 -45.27 30.68 11.86
N HIS A 442 -43.95 30.63 11.96
CA HIS A 442 -43.26 30.52 13.24
C HIS A 442 -42.90 31.91 13.83
N PRO A 443 -42.80 32.03 15.16
CA PRO A 443 -42.27 33.22 15.83
C PRO A 443 -40.81 33.51 15.49
N SER A 444 -40.36 34.73 15.79
CA SER A 444 -38.97 35.17 15.56
C SER A 444 -37.92 34.43 16.39
N PHE A 445 -38.35 33.70 17.42
CA PHE A 445 -37.48 32.77 18.15
C PHE A 445 -36.80 31.76 17.22
N TYR A 446 -37.54 31.26 16.21
CA TYR A 446 -37.00 30.29 15.28
C TYR A 446 -36.06 30.91 14.23
N ASP A 447 -36.15 32.23 13.99
CA ASP A 447 -35.32 32.92 12.99
C ASP A 447 -33.81 32.88 13.30
N ASN A 448 -33.44 32.74 14.58
CA ASN A 448 -32.05 32.65 15.05
C ASN A 448 -31.81 31.37 15.86
N LEU A 449 -32.48 30.27 15.50
CA LEU A 449 -32.41 29.01 16.26
C LEU A 449 -31.00 28.43 16.30
N ASP A 450 -30.16 28.76 15.33
CA ASP A 450 -28.73 28.43 15.27
C ASP A 450 -27.94 28.99 16.46
N ASP A 451 -28.24 30.21 16.91
CA ASP A 451 -27.64 30.81 18.12
C ASP A 451 -28.07 30.10 19.42
N HIS A 452 -29.17 29.35 19.37
CA HIS A 452 -29.73 28.62 20.50
C HIS A 452 -29.31 27.14 20.56
N LEU A 453 -28.60 26.64 19.54
CA LEU A 453 -28.09 25.27 19.54
C LEU A 453 -26.96 25.11 20.55
N VAL A 454 -27.16 24.19 21.48
CA VAL A 454 -26.17 23.80 22.48
C VAL A 454 -25.67 22.41 22.16
N MET A 455 -24.35 22.28 22.10
CA MET A 455 -23.67 21.00 21.98
C MET A 455 -22.68 20.87 23.14
N PRO A 456 -22.94 19.99 24.13
CA PRO A 456 -22.15 19.92 25.37
C PRO A 456 -20.67 19.63 25.16
N LYS A 457 -20.33 18.97 24.05
CA LYS A 457 -18.96 18.67 23.61
C LYS A 457 -18.89 18.80 22.10
N SER A 458 -17.86 19.45 21.57
CA SER A 458 -17.59 19.41 20.12
C SER A 458 -17.39 17.97 19.66
N LEU A 459 -17.87 17.66 18.46
CA LEU A 459 -17.66 16.36 17.85
C LEU A 459 -16.47 16.47 16.91
N THR A 460 -15.34 15.92 17.34
CA THR A 460 -14.14 15.85 16.52
C THR A 460 -13.99 14.42 15.99
N ILE A 461 -13.71 14.30 14.70
CA ILE A 461 -13.27 13.08 14.02
C ILE A 461 -11.80 13.28 13.69
N ASP A 462 -10.92 12.58 14.39
CA ASP A 462 -9.48 12.62 14.13
C ASP A 462 -9.00 11.25 13.63
N LEU A 463 -8.51 11.22 12.39
CA LEU A 463 -7.88 10.06 11.82
C LEU A 463 -6.38 10.36 11.75
N LYS A 464 -5.67 9.98 12.82
CA LYS A 464 -4.20 10.03 12.87
C LYS A 464 -3.66 9.30 11.66
N GLY A 465 -2.51 9.71 11.12
CA GLY A 465 -2.07 9.09 9.89
C GLY A 465 -1.63 7.64 10.03
N LEU A 466 -1.71 6.97 8.89
CA LEU A 466 -1.32 5.59 8.67
C LEU A 466 0.13 5.57 8.21
N ASN A 467 1.05 5.15 9.08
CA ASN A 467 2.44 4.96 8.68
C ASN A 467 2.59 3.60 7.99
N PHE A 468 3.07 3.60 6.75
CA PHE A 468 3.17 2.40 5.93
C PHE A 468 4.62 2.07 5.52
N LEU A 469 5.61 2.84 6.00
CA LEU A 469 6.98 2.81 5.46
C LEU A 469 8.08 2.56 6.48
N MET A 470 7.81 2.61 7.79
CA MET A 470 8.80 2.18 8.79
C MET A 470 9.16 0.68 8.71
N GLU A 471 8.52 -0.06 7.79
CA GLU A 471 8.51 -1.53 7.72
C GLU A 471 8.92 -2.10 6.37
N THR A 472 9.02 -1.21 5.38
CA THR A 472 9.13 -1.56 3.97
C THR A 472 10.26 -0.79 3.31
N ASN A 473 11.38 -0.68 4.02
CA ASN A 473 12.61 -0.50 3.31
C ASN A 473 12.99 -1.81 2.61
N LEU A 474 12.29 -2.03 1.51
CA LEU A 474 12.30 -3.29 0.81
C LEU A 474 13.45 -3.39 -0.15
N LEU A 475 14.34 -2.42 -0.32
CA LEU A 475 15.47 -2.56 -1.25
C LEU A 475 16.82 -2.25 -0.60
N ALA A 476 16.88 -1.43 0.46
CA ALA A 476 18.15 -1.04 1.07
C ALA A 476 17.98 -0.59 2.55
N PRO A 477 18.02 -1.49 3.55
CA PRO A 477 17.59 -1.26 4.95
C PRO A 477 18.11 0.05 5.60
N GLY A 478 17.23 0.76 6.33
CA GLY A 478 17.53 2.01 7.06
C GLY A 478 17.28 3.33 6.28
N GLU A 479 17.00 3.25 4.99
CA GLU A 479 16.66 4.33 4.06
C GLU A 479 15.15 4.41 3.70
N THR A 480 14.72 5.50 3.06
CA THR A 480 13.36 5.62 2.50
C THR A 480 13.44 5.48 0.98
N MET A 481 12.92 4.36 0.46
CA MET A 481 13.17 3.97 -0.94
C MET A 481 12.17 4.55 -1.93
N ILE A 482 10.88 4.53 -1.60
CA ILE A 482 9.84 5.05 -2.48
C ILE A 482 9.52 6.49 -2.07
N ASN A 483 9.67 7.40 -3.02
CA ASN A 483 9.14 8.75 -2.95
C ASN A 483 7.80 8.79 -3.67
N PHE A 484 6.71 8.82 -2.90
CA PHE A 484 5.36 8.85 -3.45
C PHE A 484 5.06 10.21 -4.10
N ASP A 485 4.41 10.16 -5.26
CA ASP A 485 4.06 11.35 -6.02
C ASP A 485 2.82 12.01 -5.39
N ALA A 486 3.05 13.03 -4.58
CA ALA A 486 1.99 13.83 -3.98
C ALA A 486 1.07 14.51 -5.01
N SER A 487 1.55 14.76 -6.24
CA SER A 487 0.71 15.32 -7.31
C SER A 487 -0.23 14.28 -7.92
N ALA A 488 0.15 13.00 -7.89
CA ALA A 488 -0.75 11.91 -8.20
C ALA A 488 -1.80 11.74 -7.09
N GLY A 489 -1.41 11.92 -5.83
CA GLY A 489 -2.26 11.79 -4.64
C GLY A 489 -2.73 10.34 -4.39
N VAL A 490 -3.49 10.13 -3.31
CA VAL A 490 -4.08 8.81 -3.01
C VAL A 490 -5.18 8.50 -4.01
N LYS A 491 -5.14 7.33 -4.65
CA LYS A 491 -6.27 6.81 -5.43
C LYS A 491 -7.06 5.83 -4.58
N THR A 492 -8.38 5.92 -4.61
CA THR A 492 -9.27 5.10 -3.76
C THR A 492 -10.31 4.30 -4.58
N PRO A 493 -9.91 3.48 -5.56
CA PRO A 493 -10.84 2.69 -6.38
C PRO A 493 -11.58 1.61 -5.57
N MET A 494 -10.94 1.02 -4.57
CA MET A 494 -11.51 0.15 -3.53
C MET A 494 -10.40 -0.08 -2.50
N ASP A 495 -9.35 -0.77 -2.93
CA ASP A 495 -8.03 -0.73 -2.29
C ASP A 495 -7.38 0.62 -2.61
N PHE A 496 -6.62 1.18 -1.67
CA PHE A 496 -5.96 2.48 -1.90
C PHE A 496 -4.66 2.25 -2.67
N LEU A 497 -4.44 3.02 -3.73
CA LEU A 497 -3.26 2.98 -4.57
C LEU A 497 -2.45 4.26 -4.41
N LEU A 498 -1.17 4.07 -4.12
CA LEU A 498 -0.12 5.08 -4.11
C LEU A 498 0.91 4.72 -5.19
N VAL A 499 1.45 5.73 -5.87
CA VAL A 499 2.46 5.55 -6.92
C VAL A 499 3.63 6.49 -6.69
N GLY A 500 4.82 6.07 -7.09
CA GLY A 500 6.03 6.84 -6.79
C GLY A 500 7.24 6.44 -7.61
N GLN A 501 8.33 7.15 -7.33
CA GLN A 501 9.65 6.85 -7.86
C GLN A 501 10.49 6.22 -6.76
N VAL A 502 11.37 5.31 -7.14
CA VAL A 502 12.35 4.76 -6.22
C VAL A 502 13.62 5.58 -6.33
N ASN A 503 14.10 6.07 -5.20
CA ASN A 503 15.35 6.80 -5.14
C ASN A 503 16.49 5.78 -5.01
N ALA A 504 17.21 5.49 -6.10
CA ALA A 504 18.55 4.93 -5.99
C ALA A 504 19.51 6.09 -5.65
N ARG A 505 20.20 6.02 -4.50
CA ARG A 505 21.30 6.94 -4.17
C ARG A 505 22.66 6.25 -4.31
#